data_AF-A0A1R1PTL8-F1
#
_entry.id   AF-A0A1R1PTL8-F1
#
_cell.length_a   1.000
_cell.length_b   1.000
_cell.length_c   1.000
_cell.angle_alpha   90.00
_cell.angle_beta   90.00
_cell.angle_gamma   90.00
#
_symmetry.space_group_name_H-M   'P 1'
#
loop_
_entity.id
_entity.type
_entity.pdbx_description
1 polymer ?
#
loop_
_entity_poly.entity_id
_entity_poly.type
_entity_poly.pdbx_seq_one_letter_code
_entity_poly.pdbx_strand_id
1 'polypeptide(L)'
;MKAHNVTVPKEIVSDEQEYIRNNKNAMNNNEPPMKEEDVVNVKKLGDLAAKQWVYGGLISPKLARLQATPLLLEIIENLTSSVTNSPQEENNKDGENKTTTSEARKHWPYKLPHKLSIFSGHDTTLSVLLAAMNAYKIYDPQNPNGNNINKEGYFDGHKLFWPGFGDYMSLELFKDNGTKPSNTDNAKSSAEEWPSVIPKDINTNGYYVRVLYNGNPVVLPKCTPKGQHHDAMGPSMCTLSAFFNQLGPVTTTYTDWSAECIRPVTDQDLPPIS
;
A
#
# COMPACT_ATOMS: atom_id res chain seq x y z
N MET A 1 0.41 32.90 -26.39
CA MET A 1 -0.33 31.75 -25.82
C MET A 1 -1.71 32.24 -25.40
N LYS A 2 -2.78 31.73 -26.02
CA LYS A 2 -4.16 32.11 -25.68
C LYS A 2 -4.60 31.29 -24.46
N ALA A 3 -4.98 31.97 -23.39
CA ALA A 3 -5.56 31.33 -22.22
C ALA A 3 -6.96 30.81 -22.57
N HIS A 4 -7.15 29.50 -22.50
CA HIS A 4 -8.48 28.90 -22.54
C HIS A 4 -9.06 28.93 -21.13
N ASN A 5 -10.14 29.69 -20.95
CA ASN A 5 -10.97 29.61 -19.76
C ASN A 5 -11.66 28.25 -19.74
N VAL A 6 -11.20 27.36 -18.86
CA VAL A 6 -11.88 26.11 -18.54
C VAL A 6 -12.97 26.44 -17.54
N THR A 7 -14.23 26.40 -17.99
CA THR A 7 -15.40 26.45 -17.12
C THR A 7 -15.51 25.12 -16.38
N VAL A 8 -15.30 25.13 -15.06
CA VAL A 8 -15.55 23.98 -14.19
C VAL A 8 -17.06 23.76 -14.10
N PRO A 9 -17.59 22.54 -14.35
CA PRO A 9 -19.00 22.26 -14.14
C PRO A 9 -19.36 22.49 -12.67
N LYS A 10 -20.39 23.30 -12.42
CA LYS A 10 -21.04 23.38 -11.12
C LYS A 10 -21.87 22.10 -10.94
N GLU A 11 -21.82 21.58 -9.70
CA GLU A 11 -22.52 20.40 -9.18
C GLU A 11 -21.74 19.08 -9.28
N ILE A 12 -20.74 18.95 -8.41
CA ILE A 12 -20.50 17.68 -7.71
C ILE A 12 -21.49 17.68 -6.54
N VAL A 13 -22.69 17.15 -6.77
CA VAL A 13 -23.53 16.68 -5.66
C VAL A 13 -22.73 15.55 -5.01
N SER A 14 -22.46 15.61 -3.71
CA SER A 14 -21.72 14.52 -3.06
C SER A 14 -22.45 13.21 -3.31
N ASP A 15 -21.71 12.13 -3.62
CA ASP A 15 -22.28 10.80 -3.84
C ASP A 15 -23.20 10.36 -2.68
N GLU A 16 -22.97 10.91 -1.48
CA GLU A 16 -23.82 10.76 -0.31
C GLU A 16 -25.21 11.40 -0.47
N GLN A 17 -25.32 12.61 -1.03
CA GLN A 17 -26.59 13.28 -1.29
C GLN A 17 -27.39 12.59 -2.40
N GLU A 18 -26.71 12.05 -3.41
CA GLU A 18 -27.36 11.27 -4.47
C GLU A 18 -27.77 9.87 -4.00
N TYR A 19 -26.97 9.22 -3.15
CA TYR A 19 -27.36 7.99 -2.44
C TYR A 19 -28.60 8.20 -1.56
N ILE A 20 -28.65 9.30 -0.79
CA ILE A 20 -29.82 9.66 0.01
C ILE A 20 -31.05 9.93 -0.88
N ARG A 21 -30.87 10.61 -2.03
CA ARG A 21 -31.96 10.92 -2.97
C ARG A 21 -32.49 9.66 -3.67
N ASN A 22 -31.60 8.76 -4.10
CA ASN A 22 -31.98 7.51 -4.77
C ASN A 22 -32.64 6.53 -3.80
N ASN A 23 -32.22 6.49 -2.54
CA ASN A 23 -32.93 5.74 -1.49
C ASN A 23 -34.30 6.35 -1.16
N LYS A 24 -34.46 7.68 -1.18
CA LYS A 24 -35.78 8.32 -1.03
C LYS A 24 -36.75 7.98 -2.17
N ASN A 25 -36.26 7.79 -3.39
CA ASN A 25 -37.11 7.41 -4.52
C ASN A 25 -37.43 5.91 -4.56
N ALA A 26 -36.58 5.05 -3.96
CA ALA A 26 -36.88 3.63 -3.75
C ALA A 26 -37.94 3.38 -2.65
N MET A 27 -38.24 4.38 -1.81
CA MET A 27 -39.27 4.34 -0.76
C MET A 27 -40.71 4.53 -1.26
N ASN A 28 -40.97 4.45 -2.57
CA ASN A 28 -42.33 4.26 -3.11
C ASN A 28 -42.84 2.81 -2.96
N ASN A 29 -42.01 1.91 -2.42
CA ASN A 29 -42.46 0.63 -1.89
C ASN A 29 -42.78 0.83 -0.40
N ASN A 30 -43.94 0.36 0.06
CA ASN A 30 -44.52 0.53 1.41
C ASN A 30 -43.70 -0.04 2.59
N GLU A 31 -42.37 -0.10 2.51
CA GLU A 31 -41.54 -0.52 3.63
C GLU A 31 -41.35 0.63 4.62
N PRO A 32 -41.58 0.38 5.92
CA PRO A 32 -41.35 1.40 6.93
C PRO A 32 -39.86 1.76 6.98
N PRO A 33 -39.51 3.04 7.22
CA PRO A 33 -38.12 3.44 7.38
C PRO A 33 -37.49 2.63 8.52
N MET A 34 -36.26 2.16 8.29
CA MET A 34 -35.48 1.44 9.29
C MET A 34 -35.34 2.28 10.56
N LYS A 35 -35.53 1.68 11.74
CA LYS A 35 -35.43 2.43 13.00
C LYS A 35 -34.00 2.92 13.18
N GLU A 36 -33.83 4.07 13.82
CA GLU A 36 -32.50 4.64 14.08
C GLU A 36 -31.58 3.65 14.84
N GLU A 37 -32.14 2.90 15.79
CA GLU A 37 -31.44 1.83 16.51
C GLU A 37 -30.92 0.73 15.57
N ASP A 38 -31.70 0.36 14.54
CA ASP A 38 -31.31 -0.63 13.54
C ASP A 38 -30.16 -0.10 12.67
N VAL A 39 -30.18 1.19 12.30
CA VAL A 39 -29.07 1.85 11.56
C VAL A 39 -27.77 1.79 12.38
N VAL A 40 -27.83 2.10 13.67
CA VAL A 40 -26.68 2.05 14.57
C VAL A 40 -26.14 0.62 14.69
N ASN A 41 -27.04 -0.37 14.84
CA ASN A 41 -26.66 -1.77 14.95
C ASN A 41 -26.04 -2.32 13.65
N VAL A 42 -26.59 -1.98 12.48
CA VAL A 42 -26.03 -2.35 11.18
C VAL A 42 -24.63 -1.76 11.01
N LYS A 43 -24.45 -0.48 11.36
CA LYS A 43 -23.12 0.15 11.32
C LYS A 43 -22.14 -0.57 12.24
N LYS A 44 -22.55 -0.88 13.48
CA LYS A 44 -21.71 -1.60 14.44
C LYS A 44 -21.32 -2.98 13.95
N LEU A 45 -22.24 -3.72 13.32
CA LEU A 45 -21.96 -5.03 12.74
C LEU A 45 -20.99 -4.92 11.56
N GLY A 46 -21.16 -3.92 10.69
CA GLY A 46 -20.22 -3.63 9.59
C GLY A 46 -18.82 -3.32 10.11
N ASP A 47 -18.69 -2.47 11.13
CA ASP A 47 -17.42 -2.14 11.77
C ASP A 47 -16.75 -3.40 12.38
N LEU A 48 -17.53 -4.33 12.94
CA LEU A 48 -17.02 -5.61 13.47
C LEU A 48 -16.54 -6.56 12.36
N ALA A 49 -17.29 -6.67 11.27
CA ALA A 49 -16.90 -7.48 10.11
C ALA A 49 -15.61 -6.95 9.46
N ALA A 50 -15.51 -5.64 9.27
CA ALA A 50 -14.33 -4.95 8.79
C ALA A 50 -13.10 -5.23 9.69
N LYS A 51 -13.27 -5.10 11.01
CA LYS A 51 -12.25 -5.46 11.99
C LYS A 51 -11.81 -6.90 11.82
N GLN A 52 -12.73 -7.86 11.76
CA GLN A 52 -12.40 -9.27 11.60
C GLN A 52 -11.57 -9.53 10.34
N TRP A 53 -11.87 -8.85 9.23
CA TRP A 53 -11.11 -8.95 8.00
C TRP A 53 -9.67 -8.42 8.14
N VAL A 54 -9.53 -7.20 8.68
CA VAL A 54 -8.22 -6.56 8.90
C VAL A 54 -7.38 -7.36 9.90
N TYR A 55 -8.00 -7.88 10.97
CA TYR A 55 -7.34 -8.72 11.96
C TYR A 55 -6.80 -10.02 11.34
N GLY A 56 -7.53 -10.64 10.41
CA GLY A 56 -7.02 -11.82 9.70
C GLY A 56 -5.67 -11.54 9.04
N GLY A 57 -5.55 -10.42 8.33
CA GLY A 57 -4.30 -10.00 7.70
C GLY A 57 -3.21 -9.59 8.70
N LEU A 58 -3.56 -8.86 9.76
CA LEU A 58 -2.58 -8.37 10.73
C LEU A 58 -2.05 -9.45 11.68
N ILE A 59 -2.90 -10.38 12.09
CA ILE A 59 -2.56 -11.41 13.08
C ILE A 59 -1.90 -12.61 12.41
N SER A 60 -2.25 -12.94 11.17
CA SER A 60 -1.64 -14.03 10.42
C SER A 60 -0.67 -13.48 9.37
N PRO A 61 0.66 -13.53 9.61
CA PRO A 61 1.66 -13.16 8.62
C PRO A 61 1.49 -13.95 7.31
N LYS A 62 1.04 -15.20 7.40
CA LYS A 62 0.74 -16.04 6.24
C LYS A 62 -0.41 -15.44 5.43
N LEU A 63 -1.52 -15.08 6.07
CA LEU A 63 -2.67 -14.51 5.36
C LEU A 63 -2.36 -13.14 4.77
N ALA A 64 -1.68 -12.25 5.52
CA ALA A 64 -1.20 -10.97 4.99
C ALA A 64 -0.35 -11.17 3.73
N ARG A 65 0.65 -12.06 3.81
CA ARG A 65 1.51 -12.38 2.67
C ARG A 65 0.72 -12.92 1.49
N LEU A 66 -0.21 -13.85 1.71
CA LEU A 66 -1.03 -14.43 0.65
C LEU A 66 -1.93 -13.39 -0.04
N GLN A 67 -2.51 -12.47 0.72
CA GLN A 67 -3.40 -11.45 0.17
C GLN A 67 -2.63 -10.31 -0.52
N ALA A 68 -1.43 -9.95 -0.03
CA ALA A 68 -0.68 -8.81 -0.52
C ALA A 68 0.33 -9.15 -1.63
N THR A 69 0.88 -10.37 -1.65
CA THR A 69 2.04 -10.72 -2.51
C THR A 69 1.81 -10.40 -3.99
N PRO A 70 0.69 -10.75 -4.64
CA PRO A 70 0.53 -10.49 -6.08
C PRO A 70 0.69 -9.00 -6.43
N LEU A 71 0.09 -8.11 -5.63
CA LEU A 71 0.17 -6.67 -5.84
C LEU A 71 1.55 -6.11 -5.45
N LEU A 72 2.14 -6.62 -4.35
CA LEU A 72 3.48 -6.21 -3.93
C LEU A 72 4.56 -6.61 -4.94
N LEU A 73 4.44 -7.77 -5.58
CA LEU A 73 5.32 -8.19 -6.66
C LEU A 73 5.27 -7.21 -7.83
N GLU A 74 4.09 -6.75 -8.20
CA GLU A 74 3.92 -5.77 -9.28
C GLU A 74 4.53 -4.42 -8.89
N ILE A 75 4.28 -3.94 -7.68
CA ILE A 75 4.91 -2.72 -7.15
C ILE A 75 6.44 -2.84 -7.19
N ILE A 76 7.00 -3.94 -6.68
CA ILE A 76 8.44 -4.18 -6.66
C ILE A 76 9.01 -4.19 -8.09
N GLU A 77 8.38 -4.88 -9.02
CA GLU A 77 8.83 -4.90 -10.41
C GLU A 77 8.86 -3.49 -11.01
N ASN A 78 7.82 -2.69 -10.79
CA ASN A 78 7.73 -1.35 -11.36
C ASN A 78 8.79 -0.42 -10.77
N LEU A 79 9.04 -0.51 -9.46
CA LEU A 79 10.08 0.26 -8.78
C LEU A 79 11.47 -0.15 -9.28
N THR A 80 11.77 -1.44 -9.25
CA THR A 80 13.08 -1.98 -9.67
C THR A 80 13.35 -1.68 -11.15
N SER A 81 12.34 -1.82 -12.00
CA SER A 81 12.46 -1.50 -13.43
C SER A 81 12.64 0.00 -13.70
N SER A 82 12.04 0.87 -12.88
CA SER A 82 12.22 2.31 -13.01
C SER A 82 13.62 2.77 -12.62
N VAL A 83 14.24 2.06 -11.66
CA VAL A 83 15.63 2.30 -11.24
C VAL A 83 16.61 1.83 -12.30
N THR A 84 16.40 0.63 -12.86
CA THR A 84 17.31 0.05 -13.86
C THR A 84 17.19 0.71 -15.23
N ASN A 85 15.99 1.06 -15.69
CA ASN A 85 15.76 1.69 -16.98
C ASN A 85 15.77 3.23 -16.92
N SER A 86 16.38 3.84 -15.90
CA SER A 86 16.46 5.30 -15.79
C SER A 86 17.20 5.89 -17.01
N PRO A 87 16.74 7.02 -17.61
CA PRO A 87 17.16 7.51 -18.94
C PRO A 87 18.65 7.84 -19.17
N GLN A 88 19.55 7.59 -18.22
CA GLN A 88 21.00 7.74 -18.48
C GLN A 88 21.55 6.65 -19.42
N GLU A 89 20.80 5.58 -19.69
CA GLU A 89 21.19 4.52 -20.62
C GLU A 89 20.47 4.53 -21.99
N GLU A 90 19.60 5.52 -22.28
CA GLU A 90 18.93 5.64 -23.59
C GLU A 90 19.88 6.01 -24.76
N ASN A 91 21.18 6.21 -24.49
CA ASN A 91 22.19 6.53 -25.51
C ASN A 91 22.83 5.30 -26.18
N ASN A 92 22.56 4.07 -25.73
CA ASN A 92 23.04 2.86 -26.41
C ASN A 92 21.91 2.24 -27.25
N LYS A 93 21.81 2.70 -28.50
CA LYS A 93 20.81 2.23 -29.48
C LYS A 93 21.18 0.94 -30.21
N ASP A 94 22.29 0.29 -29.87
CA ASP A 94 22.73 -0.91 -30.56
C ASP A 94 22.90 -2.08 -29.59
N GLY A 95 22.10 -3.13 -29.78
CA GLY A 95 22.34 -4.45 -29.23
C GLY A 95 21.38 -4.84 -28.12
N GLU A 96 20.32 -5.54 -28.51
CA GLU A 96 19.76 -6.69 -27.78
C GLU A 96 19.87 -6.60 -26.24
N ASN A 97 19.18 -5.63 -25.64
CA ASN A 97 19.10 -5.53 -24.19
C ASN A 97 18.36 -6.77 -23.67
N LYS A 98 19.15 -7.74 -23.24
CA LYS A 98 18.76 -8.96 -22.57
C LYS A 98 18.24 -8.58 -21.17
N THR A 99 17.12 -7.86 -21.11
CA THR A 99 16.37 -7.70 -19.86
C THR A 99 15.98 -9.09 -19.43
N THR A 100 16.66 -9.63 -18.43
CA THR A 100 16.24 -10.82 -17.71
C THR A 100 14.87 -10.51 -17.13
N THR A 101 13.82 -10.86 -17.86
CA THR A 101 12.43 -10.73 -17.41
C THR A 101 12.30 -11.53 -16.13
N SER A 102 11.89 -10.88 -15.04
CA SER A 102 11.65 -11.56 -13.77
C SER A 102 10.61 -12.68 -13.97
N GLU A 103 10.68 -13.75 -13.16
CA GLU A 103 9.69 -14.83 -13.20
C GLU A 103 8.26 -14.30 -13.03
N ALA A 104 8.07 -13.23 -12.24
CA ALA A 104 6.78 -12.56 -12.09
C ALA A 104 6.30 -11.96 -13.43
N ARG A 105 7.19 -11.32 -14.20
CA ARG A 105 6.85 -10.68 -15.47
C ARG A 105 6.36 -11.66 -16.54
N LYS A 106 6.77 -12.94 -16.50
CA LYS A 106 6.24 -13.96 -17.42
C LYS A 106 4.72 -14.15 -17.29
N HIS A 107 4.16 -13.81 -16.13
CA HIS A 107 2.75 -14.02 -15.82
C HIS A 107 1.90 -12.76 -16.05
N TRP A 108 2.50 -11.60 -16.31
CA TRP A 108 1.76 -10.36 -16.53
C TRP A 108 1.40 -10.11 -18.01
N PRO A 109 0.26 -9.45 -18.28
CA PRO A 109 -0.18 -9.17 -19.64
C PRO A 109 0.62 -8.06 -20.34
N TYR A 110 1.49 -7.34 -19.63
CA TYR A 110 2.28 -6.21 -20.16
C TYR A 110 3.78 -6.51 -20.18
N LYS A 111 4.49 -5.99 -21.20
CA LYS A 111 5.91 -6.30 -21.46
C LYS A 111 6.90 -5.24 -20.98
N LEU A 112 6.45 -4.00 -20.84
CA LEU A 112 7.30 -2.85 -20.51
C LEU A 112 6.93 -2.29 -19.13
N PRO A 113 7.91 -1.82 -18.35
CA PRO A 113 7.65 -1.11 -17.12
C PRO A 113 6.94 0.21 -17.43
N HIS A 114 5.86 0.47 -16.72
CA HIS A 114 5.11 1.71 -16.84
C HIS A 114 5.62 2.74 -15.84
N LYS A 115 5.61 4.02 -16.23
CA LYS A 115 5.99 5.14 -15.33
C LYS A 115 4.85 5.56 -14.39
N LEU A 116 3.63 5.17 -14.73
CA LEU A 116 2.41 5.40 -13.96
C LEU A 116 1.57 4.14 -14.05
N SER A 117 1.08 3.68 -12.89
CA SER A 117 0.08 2.64 -12.81
C SER A 117 -1.08 3.06 -11.94
N ILE A 118 -2.27 2.66 -12.35
CA ILE A 118 -3.50 2.88 -11.62
C ILE A 118 -4.17 1.53 -11.47
N PHE A 119 -4.28 1.09 -10.22
CA PHE A 119 -4.99 -0.13 -9.85
C PHE A 119 -6.35 0.26 -9.29
N SER A 120 -7.40 -0.40 -9.78
CA SER A 120 -8.71 -0.35 -9.15
C SER A 120 -8.90 -1.63 -8.35
N GLY A 121 -9.23 -1.49 -7.08
CA GLY A 121 -9.50 -2.59 -6.17
C GLY A 121 -10.65 -2.27 -5.23
N HIS A 122 -10.91 -3.17 -4.29
CA HIS A 122 -11.89 -2.95 -3.24
C HIS A 122 -11.21 -2.45 -1.96
N ASP A 123 -12.01 -1.94 -1.02
CA ASP A 123 -11.62 -1.66 0.36
C ASP A 123 -10.85 -2.83 1.01
N THR A 124 -11.26 -4.07 0.73
CA THR A 124 -10.57 -5.30 1.15
C THR A 124 -9.16 -5.43 0.60
N THR A 125 -8.89 -4.97 -0.63
CA THR A 125 -7.55 -4.94 -1.24
C THR A 125 -6.69 -3.85 -0.60
N LEU A 126 -7.26 -2.65 -0.46
CA LEU A 126 -6.57 -1.49 0.11
C LEU A 126 -6.21 -1.72 1.59
N SER A 127 -7.12 -2.33 2.35
CA SER A 127 -6.91 -2.70 3.76
C SER A 127 -5.71 -3.62 3.93
N VAL A 128 -5.59 -4.64 3.09
CA VAL A 128 -4.46 -5.59 3.12
C VAL A 128 -3.16 -4.89 2.76
N LEU A 129 -3.16 -3.99 1.76
CA LEU A 129 -1.96 -3.26 1.37
C LEU A 129 -1.49 -2.32 2.49
N LEU A 130 -2.43 -1.61 3.13
CA LEU A 130 -2.17 -0.79 4.31
C LEU A 130 -1.61 -1.62 5.47
N ALA A 131 -2.20 -2.80 5.71
CA ALA A 131 -1.71 -3.75 6.72
C ALA A 131 -0.27 -4.21 6.43
N ALA A 132 0.00 -4.65 5.19
CA ALA A 132 1.30 -5.15 4.76
C ALA A 132 2.41 -4.10 4.87
N MET A 133 2.10 -2.83 4.60
CA MET A 133 3.05 -1.73 4.76
C MET A 133 3.17 -1.22 6.21
N ASN A 134 2.44 -1.83 7.15
CA ASN A 134 2.27 -1.32 8.51
C ASN A 134 1.74 0.13 8.55
N ALA A 135 1.03 0.53 7.50
CA ALA A 135 0.51 1.85 7.23
C ALA A 135 -0.82 2.14 7.93
N TYR A 136 -1.42 1.16 8.61
CA TYR A 136 -2.56 1.37 9.52
C TYR A 136 -2.17 2.16 10.79
N LYS A 137 -0.86 2.28 11.06
CA LYS A 137 -0.31 3.16 12.09
C LYS A 137 -0.30 4.63 11.65
N ILE A 138 -1.33 5.08 10.93
CA ILE A 138 -1.46 6.49 10.54
C ILE A 138 -1.41 7.30 11.82
N TYR A 139 -0.51 8.29 11.84
CA TYR A 139 -0.36 9.21 12.95
C TYR A 139 -1.73 9.76 13.32
N ASP A 140 -2.22 9.38 14.50
CA ASP A 140 -3.41 9.95 15.10
C ASP A 140 -2.94 11.18 15.90
N PRO A 141 -3.20 12.41 15.44
CA PRO A 141 -2.78 13.61 16.17
C PRO A 141 -3.42 13.68 17.56
N GLN A 142 -4.54 12.98 17.76
CA GLN A 142 -5.23 12.89 19.04
C GLN A 142 -4.64 11.80 19.96
N ASN A 143 -3.76 10.95 19.44
CA ASN A 143 -3.07 9.91 20.22
C ASN A 143 -1.60 9.72 19.75
N PRO A 144 -0.74 10.73 19.92
CA PRO A 144 0.64 10.69 19.42
C PRO A 144 1.52 9.63 20.08
N ASN A 145 1.12 9.09 21.24
CA ASN A 145 1.91 8.14 22.03
C ASN A 145 1.41 6.68 21.95
N GLY A 146 0.32 6.40 21.22
CA GLY A 146 -0.19 5.02 21.07
C GLY A 146 -0.71 4.36 22.36
N ASN A 147 -0.88 5.11 23.45
CA ASN A 147 -1.19 4.57 24.79
C ASN A 147 -2.61 4.00 24.95
N ASN A 148 -3.43 4.00 23.88
CA ASN A 148 -4.81 3.53 23.91
C ASN A 148 -4.90 2.06 23.46
N ILE A 149 -4.17 1.18 24.13
CA ILE A 149 -4.07 -0.26 23.78
C ILE A 149 -5.41 -1.00 23.94
N ASN A 150 -6.41 -0.39 24.59
CA ASN A 150 -7.71 -1.00 24.91
C ASN A 150 -8.94 -0.17 24.47
N LYS A 151 -8.77 0.84 23.61
CA LYS A 151 -9.91 1.61 23.09
C LYS A 151 -10.52 0.88 21.89
N GLU A 152 -11.86 0.81 21.81
CA GLU A 152 -12.53 0.17 20.67
C GLU A 152 -12.01 0.75 19.34
N GLY A 153 -11.57 -0.13 18.44
CA GLY A 153 -10.98 0.26 17.16
C GLY A 153 -9.46 0.44 17.17
N TYR A 154 -8.78 0.14 18.28
CA TYR A 154 -7.32 0.09 18.33
C TYR A 154 -6.82 -1.37 18.40
N PHE A 155 -5.70 -1.66 17.74
CA PHE A 155 -4.95 -2.90 17.82
C PHE A 155 -3.47 -2.57 17.98
N ASP A 156 -2.81 -3.21 18.97
CA ASP A 156 -1.42 -2.92 19.32
C ASP A 156 -1.18 -1.41 19.56
N GLY A 157 -2.16 -0.71 20.16
CA GLY A 157 -2.10 0.73 20.40
C GLY A 157 -2.34 1.63 19.18
N HIS A 158 -2.66 1.05 18.01
CA HIS A 158 -2.90 1.79 16.76
C HIS A 158 -4.34 1.68 16.28
N LYS A 159 -4.90 2.77 15.78
CA LYS A 159 -6.27 2.81 15.27
C LYS A 159 -6.36 2.01 13.97
N LEU A 160 -7.08 0.89 13.99
CA LEU A 160 -7.49 0.21 12.78
C LEU A 160 -8.61 1.02 12.13
N PHE A 161 -8.43 1.36 10.86
CA PHE A 161 -9.48 1.97 10.06
C PHE A 161 -9.77 1.08 8.86
N TRP A 162 -11.05 1.00 8.52
CA TRP A 162 -11.51 0.45 7.26
C TRP A 162 -11.49 1.56 6.23
N PRO A 163 -10.99 1.34 5.00
CA PRO A 163 -11.06 2.34 3.96
C PRO A 163 -12.52 2.71 3.66
N GLY A 164 -12.79 4.01 3.60
CA GLY A 164 -14.06 4.55 3.13
C GLY A 164 -14.24 4.42 1.62
N PHE A 165 -15.42 4.77 1.14
CA PHE A 165 -15.70 4.83 -0.29
C PHE A 165 -14.81 5.86 -0.98
N GLY A 166 -14.18 5.45 -2.10
CA GLY A 166 -13.31 6.31 -2.88
C GLY A 166 -11.92 6.52 -2.29
N ASP A 167 -11.60 5.86 -1.17
CA ASP A 167 -10.26 5.90 -0.61
C ASP A 167 -9.23 5.32 -1.55
N TYR A 168 -8.02 5.87 -1.48
CA TYR A 168 -6.91 5.46 -2.31
C TYR A 168 -5.58 5.54 -1.58
N MET A 169 -4.63 4.73 -2.05
CA MET A 169 -3.22 4.85 -1.72
C MET A 169 -2.45 5.19 -2.98
N SER A 170 -1.47 6.08 -2.87
CA SER A 170 -0.48 6.30 -3.91
C SER A 170 0.92 5.99 -3.41
N LEU A 171 1.71 5.39 -4.28
CA LEU A 171 3.11 5.08 -4.06
C LEU A 171 3.92 5.79 -5.13
N GLU A 172 4.88 6.59 -4.69
CA GLU A 172 5.63 7.49 -5.55
C GLU A 172 7.12 7.20 -5.41
N LEU A 173 7.81 7.04 -6.54
CA LEU A 173 9.27 6.87 -6.59
C LEU A 173 9.91 8.19 -7.03
N PHE A 174 10.90 8.63 -6.26
CA PHE A 174 11.69 9.82 -6.51
C PHE A 174 13.15 9.46 -6.72
N LYS A 175 13.83 10.26 -7.55
CA LYS A 175 15.28 10.28 -7.67
C LYS A 175 15.78 11.64 -7.22
N ASP A 176 16.65 11.66 -6.23
CA ASP A 176 17.30 12.89 -5.79
C ASP A 176 18.40 13.28 -6.81
N ASN A 177 18.26 14.49 -7.35
CA ASN A 177 19.22 15.09 -8.29
C ASN A 177 20.14 16.12 -7.60
N GLY A 178 19.87 16.44 -6.34
CA GLY A 178 20.34 17.68 -5.69
C GLY A 178 21.40 17.51 -4.60
N THR A 179 21.66 16.30 -4.13
CA THR A 179 22.59 16.07 -3.02
C THR A 179 23.73 15.17 -3.46
N LYS A 180 25.00 15.55 -3.23
CA LYS A 180 26.11 14.59 -3.30
C LYS A 180 25.69 13.39 -2.44
N PRO A 181 25.73 12.15 -2.95
CA PRO A 181 25.32 10.99 -2.16
C PRO A 181 26.01 11.10 -0.82
N SER A 182 25.22 11.15 0.25
CA SER A 182 25.79 11.26 1.57
C SER A 182 26.65 10.01 1.73
N ASN A 183 27.94 10.16 2.05
CA ASN A 183 28.85 9.02 2.22
C ASN A 183 28.38 8.04 3.32
N THR A 184 27.30 8.34 4.03
CA THR A 184 26.57 7.44 4.93
C THR A 184 25.71 6.38 4.22
N ASP A 185 25.45 6.50 2.92
CA ASP A 185 24.62 5.55 2.14
C ASP A 185 25.30 4.19 1.92
N ASN A 186 26.58 4.06 2.29
CA ASN A 186 27.29 2.78 2.35
C ASN A 186 27.00 1.96 3.63
N ALA A 187 26.05 2.40 4.46
CA ALA A 187 25.50 1.55 5.50
C ALA A 187 24.63 0.46 4.85
N LYS A 188 25.28 -0.53 4.21
CA LYS A 188 24.74 -1.90 4.12
C LYS A 188 24.50 -2.35 5.55
N SER A 189 23.34 -2.01 6.10
CA SER A 189 23.00 -2.37 7.46
C SER A 189 22.89 -3.89 7.49
N SER A 190 23.64 -4.48 8.42
CA SER A 190 23.54 -5.87 8.86
C SER A 190 22.12 -6.44 8.71
N ALA A 191 21.99 -7.46 7.85
CA ALA A 191 20.79 -8.21 7.49
C ALA A 191 19.70 -7.42 6.74
N GLU A 192 19.93 -7.10 5.46
CA GLU A 192 18.87 -6.74 4.52
C GLU A 192 17.88 -7.91 4.39
N GLU A 193 16.66 -7.72 4.87
CA GLU A 193 15.55 -8.67 4.71
C GLU A 193 14.74 -8.31 3.46
N TRP A 194 15.41 -8.05 2.33
CA TRP A 194 14.69 -7.73 1.11
C TRP A 194 13.92 -8.96 0.61
N PRO A 195 12.76 -8.76 -0.05
CA PRO A 195 12.12 -9.82 -0.82
C PRO A 195 13.12 -10.43 -1.80
N SER A 196 13.19 -11.75 -1.86
CA SER A 196 14.14 -12.50 -2.72
C SER A 196 13.98 -12.23 -4.21
N VAL A 197 12.82 -11.68 -4.61
CA VAL A 197 12.52 -11.26 -5.98
C VAL A 197 13.27 -10.00 -6.41
N ILE A 198 13.85 -9.25 -5.47
CA ILE A 198 14.61 -8.03 -5.77
C ILE A 198 16.02 -8.42 -6.23
N PRO A 199 16.51 -7.91 -7.38
CA PRO A 199 17.87 -8.15 -7.83
C PRO A 199 18.89 -7.65 -6.80
N LYS A 200 19.88 -8.49 -6.46
CA LYS A 200 20.90 -8.15 -5.44
C LYS A 200 21.85 -7.03 -5.86
N ASP A 201 21.94 -6.77 -7.15
CA ASP A 201 22.81 -5.77 -7.79
C ASP A 201 22.09 -4.44 -8.07
N ILE A 202 20.81 -4.31 -7.70
CA ILE A 202 20.08 -3.06 -7.90
C ILE A 202 20.71 -1.91 -7.09
N ASN A 203 21.01 -0.81 -7.77
CA ASN A 203 21.49 0.41 -7.11
C ASN A 203 20.32 1.24 -6.59
N THR A 204 20.08 1.20 -5.29
CA THR A 204 19.01 1.96 -4.62
C THR A 204 19.44 3.36 -4.18
N ASN A 205 20.72 3.73 -4.36
CA ASN A 205 21.25 5.01 -3.87
C ASN A 205 20.62 6.19 -4.58
N GLY A 206 20.23 7.21 -3.80
CA GLY A 206 19.55 8.41 -4.32
C GLY A 206 18.11 8.18 -4.77
N TYR A 207 17.54 6.99 -4.55
CA TYR A 207 16.12 6.72 -4.80
C TYR A 207 15.32 6.68 -3.50
N TYR A 208 14.15 7.30 -3.54
CA TYR A 208 13.26 7.44 -2.39
C TYR A 208 11.84 7.07 -2.75
N VAL A 209 11.10 6.51 -1.80
CA VAL A 209 9.70 6.14 -1.93
C VAL A 209 8.86 6.93 -0.93
N ARG A 210 7.74 7.48 -1.40
CA ARG A 210 6.70 8.05 -0.54
C ARG A 210 5.42 7.26 -0.70
N VAL A 211 4.78 6.97 0.42
CA VAL A 211 3.44 6.38 0.46
C VAL A 211 2.48 7.45 0.98
N LEU A 212 1.38 7.65 0.25
CA LEU A 212 0.30 8.54 0.64
C LEU A 212 -0.99 7.72 0.77
N TYR A 213 -1.79 8.02 1.79
CA TYR A 213 -3.15 7.51 1.92
C TYR A 213 -4.11 8.70 1.97
N ASN A 214 -5.03 8.77 1.00
CA ASN A 214 -5.92 9.91 0.79
C ASN A 214 -5.17 11.25 0.75
N GLY A 215 -4.01 11.27 0.09
CA GLY A 215 -3.14 12.44 -0.04
C GLY A 215 -2.27 12.76 1.19
N ASN A 216 -2.41 12.01 2.29
CA ASN A 216 -1.64 12.23 3.51
C ASN A 216 -0.40 11.31 3.57
N PRO A 217 0.81 11.84 3.84
CA PRO A 217 2.01 11.02 3.98
C PRO A 217 1.92 9.99 5.09
N VAL A 218 2.32 8.77 4.76
CA VAL A 218 2.44 7.64 5.70
C VAL A 218 3.92 7.45 6.05
N VAL A 219 4.23 7.39 7.34
CA VAL A 219 5.56 7.05 7.83
C VAL A 219 5.65 5.55 8.06
N LEU A 220 6.45 4.86 7.26
CA LEU A 220 6.65 3.42 7.46
C LEU A 220 7.72 3.17 8.54
N PRO A 221 7.55 2.14 9.37
CA PRO A 221 8.47 1.86 10.48
C PRO A 221 9.93 1.74 10.05
N LYS A 222 10.21 1.02 8.95
CA LYS A 222 11.58 0.82 8.45
C LYS A 222 12.23 2.11 7.94
N CYS A 223 11.45 3.15 7.68
CA CYS A 223 11.94 4.47 7.24
C CYS A 223 12.28 5.41 8.41
N THR A 224 11.83 5.10 9.64
CA THR A 224 12.01 5.98 10.80
C THR A 224 13.46 6.12 11.28
N PRO A 225 14.29 5.06 11.31
CA PRO A 225 15.68 5.17 11.73
C PRO A 225 16.48 6.17 10.88
N LYS A 226 17.48 6.81 11.51
CA LYS A 226 18.37 7.74 10.82
C LYS A 226 19.07 7.03 9.64
N GLY A 227 19.13 7.69 8.48
CA GLY A 227 19.70 7.13 7.25
C GLY A 227 18.75 6.23 6.46
N GLN A 228 17.53 5.99 6.94
CA GLN A 228 16.51 5.21 6.23
C GLN A 228 15.44 6.09 5.55
N HIS A 229 15.68 7.40 5.52
CA HIS A 229 14.83 8.40 4.87
C HIS A 229 15.66 9.58 4.38
N HIS A 230 15.05 10.43 3.56
CA HIS A 230 15.66 11.66 3.08
C HIS A 230 15.80 12.67 4.23
N ASP A 231 17.02 13.14 4.51
CA ASP A 231 17.32 14.00 5.67
C ASP A 231 16.44 15.27 5.76
N ALA A 232 16.24 15.95 4.62
CA ALA A 232 15.43 17.18 4.59
C ALA A 232 13.91 16.97 4.57
N MET A 233 13.41 15.85 4.03
CA MET A 233 11.97 15.58 3.88
C MET A 233 11.43 14.67 5.00
N GLY A 234 12.32 14.11 5.80
CA GLY A 234 12.00 13.30 6.97
C GLY A 234 11.47 11.91 6.64
N PRO A 235 10.99 11.16 7.67
CA PRO A 235 10.63 9.75 7.59
C PRO A 235 9.51 9.38 6.59
N SER A 236 8.75 10.36 6.10
CA SER A 236 7.72 10.13 5.07
C SER A 236 8.30 9.94 3.66
N MET A 237 9.58 10.29 3.47
CA MET A 237 10.33 10.09 2.23
C MET A 237 11.40 9.02 2.46
N CYS A 238 11.00 7.77 2.34
CA CYS A 238 11.79 6.59 2.67
C CYS A 238 12.92 6.37 1.67
N THR A 239 14.10 5.88 2.07
CA THR A 239 15.05 5.36 1.07
C THR A 239 14.45 4.12 0.39
N LEU A 240 14.78 3.88 -0.88
CA LEU A 240 14.27 2.71 -1.58
C LEU A 240 14.70 1.38 -0.91
N SER A 241 15.93 1.34 -0.36
CA SER A 241 16.41 0.20 0.44
C SER A 241 15.56 -0.05 1.70
N ALA A 242 15.24 1.00 2.46
CA ALA A 242 14.38 0.90 3.64
C ALA A 242 12.97 0.43 3.26
N PHE A 243 12.45 0.92 2.14
CA PHE A 243 11.16 0.50 1.60
C PHE A 243 11.15 -0.99 1.24
N PHE A 244 12.20 -1.50 0.58
CA PHE A 244 12.33 -2.95 0.33
C PHE A 244 12.41 -3.77 1.62
N ASN A 245 13.14 -3.31 2.63
CA ASN A 245 13.14 -3.93 3.96
C ASN A 245 11.75 -3.91 4.63
N GLN A 246 10.88 -2.95 4.32
CA GLN A 246 9.50 -2.94 4.80
C GLN A 246 8.66 -4.04 4.15
N LEU A 247 8.92 -4.36 2.88
CA LEU A 247 8.17 -5.36 2.13
C LEU A 247 8.63 -6.80 2.35
N GLY A 248 9.87 -6.99 2.82
CA GLY A 248 10.48 -8.29 3.07
C GLY A 248 9.60 -9.33 3.76
N PRO A 249 9.11 -9.03 4.98
CA PRO A 249 8.32 -9.99 5.75
C PRO A 249 6.97 -10.38 5.12
N VAL A 250 6.46 -9.57 4.20
CA VAL A 250 5.10 -9.67 3.65
C VAL A 250 5.06 -10.04 2.17
N THR A 251 6.21 -10.29 1.55
CA THR A 251 6.32 -10.62 0.13
C THR A 251 7.08 -11.93 -0.06
N THR A 252 6.57 -12.80 -0.92
CA THR A 252 7.28 -14.01 -1.38
C THR A 252 7.30 -14.09 -2.91
N THR A 253 7.91 -15.13 -3.47
CA THR A 253 7.92 -15.35 -4.92
C THR A 253 6.54 -15.74 -5.44
N TYR A 254 6.27 -15.53 -6.73
CA TYR A 254 5.01 -15.97 -7.36
C TYR A 254 4.80 -17.49 -7.20
N THR A 255 5.87 -18.27 -7.38
CA THR A 255 5.83 -19.73 -7.24
C THR A 255 5.44 -20.16 -5.82
N ASP A 256 6.10 -19.58 -4.81
CA ASP A 256 5.83 -19.92 -3.41
C ASP A 256 4.43 -19.46 -3.00
N TRP A 257 4.05 -18.24 -3.38
CA TRP A 257 2.70 -17.71 -3.16
C TRP A 257 1.64 -18.61 -3.79
N SER A 258 1.79 -18.99 -5.06
CA SER A 258 0.82 -19.84 -5.77
C SER A 258 0.72 -21.21 -5.11
N ALA A 259 1.85 -21.79 -4.69
CA ALA A 259 1.86 -23.08 -4.01
C ALA A 259 1.17 -23.02 -2.63
N GLU A 260 1.34 -21.93 -1.89
CA GLU A 260 0.69 -21.72 -0.59
C GLU A 260 -0.82 -21.42 -0.73
N CYS A 261 -1.22 -20.65 -1.75
CA CYS A 261 -2.59 -20.20 -1.95
C CYS A 261 -3.58 -21.33 -2.30
N ILE A 262 -3.09 -22.40 -2.93
CA ILE A 262 -3.92 -23.54 -3.38
C ILE A 262 -4.15 -24.56 -2.25
N ARG A 263 -3.42 -24.45 -1.13
CA ARG A 263 -3.56 -25.38 -0.01
C ARG A 263 -4.74 -24.98 0.88
N PRO A 264 -5.57 -25.94 1.35
CA PRO A 264 -6.55 -25.68 2.39
C PRO A 264 -5.87 -25.04 3.61
N VAL A 265 -6.50 -24.02 4.20
CA VAL A 265 -6.08 -23.48 5.50
C VAL A 265 -6.26 -24.58 6.53
N THR A 266 -5.19 -24.90 7.27
CA THR A 266 -5.22 -25.93 8.32
C THR A 266 -5.22 -25.30 9.71
N ASP A 267 -5.57 -26.05 10.76
CA ASP A 267 -5.56 -25.56 12.15
C ASP A 267 -4.19 -25.02 12.60
N GLN A 268 -3.10 -25.45 11.96
CA GLN A 268 -1.74 -24.95 12.21
C GLN A 268 -1.48 -23.55 11.65
N ASP A 269 -2.31 -23.10 10.71
CA ASP A 269 -2.21 -21.78 10.07
C ASP A 269 -3.05 -20.71 10.78
N LEU A 270 -3.89 -21.13 11.74
CA LEU A 270 -4.72 -20.25 12.53
C LEU A 270 -3.95 -19.80 13.79
N PRO A 271 -4.11 -18.53 14.22
CA PRO A 271 -3.59 -18.12 15.51
C PRO A 271 -4.21 -18.99 16.62
N PRO A 272 -3.48 -19.31 17.70
CA PRO A 272 -4.04 -20.06 18.81
C PRO A 272 -5.27 -19.32 19.35
N ILE A 273 -6.38 -20.05 19.48
CA ILE A 273 -7.60 -19.55 20.09
C ILE A 273 -7.31 -19.43 21.59
N SER A 274 -7.02 -18.22 22.07
CA SER A 274 -6.84 -17.90 23.50
C SER A 274 -8.16 -17.57 24.17
#